data_AF-A0A814Q2C6-F1
#
_entry.id   AF-A0A814Q2C6-F1
#
_cell.length_a   1.000
_cell.length_b   1.000
_cell.length_c   1.000
_cell.angle_alpha   90.00
_cell.angle_beta   90.00
_cell.angle_gamma   90.00
#
_symmetry.space_group_name_H-M   'P 1'
#
loop_
_entity.id
_entity.type
_entity.pdbx_description
1 polymer ?
#
loop_
_entity_poly.entity_id
_entity_poly.type
_entity_poly.pdbx_seq_one_letter_code
_entity_poly.pdbx_strand_id
1 'polypeptide(L)'
;MILTVYRGQQLRRSELNKLIPNTDHLIFNNSFLSTTFNRVLALLFAGSVSSSNSALSVSILFEIEIDTSHTTRPYAYINGSGDEAELIITPGFVFRLLSVDKDNNTTMSNELWLIKLKSADHTEFLSETSTLLIGAGQPVVISFLPLFVVVKTKSPDETLEQG
;
A
#
# COMPACT_ATOMS: atom_id res chain seq x y z
N MET A 1 -4.28 -4.26 -19.21
CA MET A 1 -4.70 -5.56 -18.62
C MET A 1 -4.43 -5.46 -17.13
N ILE A 2 -5.34 -5.94 -16.29
CA ILE A 2 -5.12 -5.91 -14.84
C ILE A 2 -4.41 -7.19 -14.40
N LEU A 3 -3.30 -7.03 -13.68
CA LEU A 3 -2.63 -8.11 -12.95
C LEU A 3 -2.91 -7.96 -11.46
N THR A 4 -3.20 -9.05 -10.77
CA THR A 4 -3.32 -9.07 -9.30
C THR A 4 -2.10 -9.78 -8.72
N VAL A 5 -1.41 -9.10 -7.82
CA VAL A 5 -0.25 -9.64 -7.10
C VAL A 5 -0.41 -9.43 -5.61
N TYR A 6 0.30 -10.24 -4.82
CA TYR A 6 0.17 -10.30 -3.38
C TYR A 6 1.50 -10.08 -2.69
N ARG A 7 1.45 -9.47 -1.50
CA ARG A 7 2.61 -9.32 -0.62
C ARG A 7 2.18 -9.50 0.82
N GLY A 8 2.80 -10.44 1.53
CA GLY A 8 2.64 -10.56 2.97
C GLY A 8 3.81 -9.94 3.72
N GLN A 9 3.52 -9.27 4.82
CA GLN A 9 4.54 -8.77 5.74
C GLN A 9 3.93 -8.50 7.13
N GLN A 10 4.78 -8.29 8.12
CA GLN A 10 4.36 -7.69 9.38
C GLN A 10 4.54 -6.17 9.34
N LEU A 11 3.66 -5.47 10.05
CA LEU A 11 3.68 -4.02 10.19
C LEU A 11 3.43 -3.66 11.66
N ARG A 12 3.96 -2.54 12.16
CA ARG A 12 3.61 -2.09 13.51
C ARG A 12 2.16 -1.64 13.53
N ARG A 13 1.44 -1.88 14.62
CA ARG A 13 0.05 -1.40 14.76
C ARG A 13 -0.05 0.13 14.61
N SER A 14 0.95 0.87 15.08
CA SER A 14 1.01 2.33 14.91
C SER A 14 1.13 2.76 13.44
N GLU A 15 1.73 1.94 12.59
CA GLU A 15 1.80 2.17 11.15
C GLU A 15 0.48 1.84 10.46
N LEU A 16 -0.18 0.75 10.87
CA LEU A 16 -1.50 0.37 10.36
C LEU A 16 -2.53 1.45 10.68
N ASN A 17 -2.51 1.97 11.91
CA ASN A 17 -3.40 3.04 12.35
C ASN A 17 -3.24 4.32 11.53
N LYS A 18 -2.08 4.53 10.89
CA LYS A 18 -1.89 5.63 9.93
C LYS A 18 -2.51 5.33 8.58
N LEU A 19 -2.62 4.07 8.16
CA LEU A 19 -3.22 3.69 6.87
C LEU A 19 -4.76 3.70 6.91
N ILE A 20 -5.37 3.27 8.01
CA ILE A 20 -6.85 3.20 8.15
C ILE A 20 -7.58 4.50 7.74
N PRO A 21 -7.20 5.70 8.21
CA PRO A 21 -7.89 6.94 7.84
C PRO A 21 -7.53 7.46 6.44
N ASN A 22 -6.78 6.69 5.65
CA ASN A 22 -6.31 7.06 4.31
C ASN A 22 -6.97 6.25 3.20
N THR A 23 -8.03 5.49 3.49
CA THR A 23 -8.85 4.88 2.44
C THR A 23 -9.28 5.94 1.42
N ASP A 24 -9.25 5.55 0.15
CA ASP A 24 -9.45 6.37 -1.04
C ASP A 24 -8.38 7.45 -1.30
N HIS A 25 -7.29 7.52 -0.55
CA HIS A 25 -6.16 8.39 -0.86
C HIS A 25 -5.05 7.70 -1.66
N LEU A 26 -4.19 8.51 -2.30
CA LEU A 26 -3.00 8.03 -2.98
C LEU A 26 -1.86 7.76 -1.99
N ILE A 27 -1.17 6.65 -2.21
CA ILE A 27 0.05 6.24 -1.52
C ILE A 27 1.16 6.05 -2.53
N PHE A 28 2.29 6.71 -2.28
CA PHE A 28 3.51 6.63 -3.05
C PHE A 28 4.42 5.54 -2.49
N ASN A 29 4.82 4.60 -3.33
CA ASN A 29 5.83 3.60 -3.00
C ASN A 29 7.24 4.17 -3.25
N ASN A 30 8.04 4.26 -2.20
CA ASN A 30 9.41 4.77 -2.26
C ASN A 30 10.48 3.67 -2.26
N SER A 31 10.09 2.40 -2.35
CA SER A 31 10.96 1.24 -2.23
C SER A 31 10.67 0.19 -3.31
N PHE A 32 11.49 -0.85 -3.43
CA PHE A 32 11.13 -2.00 -4.26
C PHE A 32 10.12 -2.87 -3.52
N LEU A 33 9.00 -3.22 -4.16
CA LEU A 33 8.04 -4.18 -3.62
C LEU A 33 8.24 -5.52 -4.31
N SER A 34 8.70 -6.50 -3.53
CA SER A 34 8.64 -7.91 -3.88
C SER A 34 7.19 -8.40 -3.73
N THR A 35 6.63 -8.96 -4.80
CA THR A 35 5.25 -9.46 -4.84
C THR A 35 5.15 -10.78 -5.60
N THR A 36 4.19 -11.61 -5.24
CA THR A 36 3.97 -12.92 -5.86
C THR A 36 2.54 -13.02 -6.41
N PHE A 37 2.34 -13.82 -7.45
CA PHE A 37 0.99 -14.19 -7.90
C PHE A 37 0.33 -15.21 -6.97
N ASN A 38 1.08 -15.85 -6.08
CA ASN A 38 0.58 -16.88 -5.18
C ASN A 38 0.16 -16.27 -3.83
N ARG A 39 -1.15 -16.12 -3.63
CA ARG A 39 -1.73 -15.59 -2.37
C ARG A 39 -1.34 -16.42 -1.14
N VAL A 40 -1.22 -17.74 -1.27
CA VAL A 40 -0.85 -18.62 -0.14
C VAL A 40 0.59 -18.36 0.26
N LEU A 41 1.49 -18.23 -0.71
CA LEU A 41 2.88 -17.87 -0.45
C LEU A 41 3.01 -16.50 0.22
N ALA A 42 2.24 -15.50 -0.23
CA ALA A 42 2.18 -14.20 0.42
C ALA A 42 1.69 -14.32 1.88
N LEU A 43 0.64 -15.09 2.16
CA LEU A 43 0.17 -15.31 3.53
C LEU A 43 1.22 -15.97 4.44
N LEU A 44 2.03 -16.89 3.91
CA LEU A 44 3.16 -17.45 4.65
C LEU A 44 4.14 -16.35 5.06
N PHE A 45 4.48 -15.43 4.16
CA PHE A 45 5.34 -14.28 4.49
C PHE A 45 4.70 -13.30 5.50
N ALA A 46 3.38 -13.15 5.50
CA ALA A 46 2.68 -12.36 6.52
C ALA A 46 2.84 -12.94 7.93
N GLY A 47 2.95 -14.28 8.04
CA GLY A 47 3.08 -15.00 9.31
C GLY A 47 4.50 -15.40 9.71
N SER A 48 5.45 -15.48 8.77
CA SER A 48 6.76 -16.10 9.02
C SER A 48 7.76 -15.22 9.77
N VAL A 49 7.49 -13.92 9.94
CA VAL A 49 8.43 -13.02 10.60
C VAL A 49 8.33 -13.21 12.13
N SER A 50 9.23 -14.02 12.68
CA SER A 50 9.39 -14.26 14.11
C SER A 50 10.01 -13.04 14.81
N SER A 51 9.27 -11.93 14.91
CA SER A 51 9.72 -10.76 15.67
C SER A 51 9.28 -10.90 17.13
N SER A 52 10.25 -10.85 18.04
CA SER A 52 10.16 -11.02 19.50
C SER A 52 9.25 -10.04 20.27
N ASN A 53 8.42 -9.25 19.58
CA ASN A 53 7.48 -8.29 20.17
C ASN A 53 6.10 -8.36 19.51
N SER A 54 5.52 -9.57 19.49
CA SER A 54 4.22 -9.91 18.88
C SER A 54 3.05 -9.01 19.30
N ALA A 55 3.14 -8.33 20.45
CA ALA A 55 2.06 -7.47 20.93
C ALA A 55 1.86 -6.18 20.10
N LEU A 56 2.92 -5.69 19.44
CA LEU A 56 2.91 -4.41 18.72
C LEU A 56 2.90 -4.54 17.19
N SER A 57 3.04 -5.76 16.66
CA SER A 57 2.95 -6.04 15.23
C SER A 57 1.61 -6.69 14.86
N VAL A 58 1.23 -6.51 13.60
CA VAL A 58 0.07 -7.13 12.95
C VAL A 58 0.52 -7.76 11.63
N SER A 59 -0.14 -8.84 11.23
CA SER A 59 0.09 -9.47 9.94
C SER A 59 -0.71 -8.72 8.88
N ILE A 60 -0.06 -8.37 7.77
CA ILE A 60 -0.67 -7.69 6.64
C ILE A 60 -0.58 -8.57 5.40
N LEU A 61 -1.69 -8.71 4.69
CA LEU A 61 -1.72 -9.18 3.31
C LEU A 61 -2.14 -8.02 2.40
N PHE A 62 -1.21 -7.57 1.55
CA PHE A 62 -1.52 -6.67 0.45
C PHE A 62 -2.04 -7.46 -0.75
N GLU A 63 -3.13 -6.99 -1.33
CA GLU A 63 -3.66 -7.36 -2.64
C GLU A 63 -3.52 -6.13 -3.55
N ILE A 64 -2.71 -6.25 -4.60
CA ILE A 64 -2.31 -5.12 -5.44
C ILE A 64 -2.76 -5.39 -6.86
N GLU A 65 -3.65 -4.54 -7.37
CA GLU A 65 -4.04 -4.50 -8.77
C GLU A 65 -3.11 -3.58 -9.55
N ILE A 66 -2.46 -4.10 -10.58
CA ILE A 66 -1.57 -3.36 -11.47
C ILE A 66 -2.20 -3.31 -12.86
N ASP A 67 -2.50 -2.11 -13.34
CA ASP A 67 -2.86 -1.90 -14.73
C ASP A 67 -1.62 -1.81 -15.61
N THR A 68 -1.36 -2.89 -16.34
CA THR A 68 -0.23 -3.03 -17.27
C THR A 68 -0.38 -2.23 -18.55
N SER A 69 -1.54 -1.60 -18.79
CA SER A 69 -1.67 -0.68 -19.92
C SER A 69 -0.88 0.61 -19.73
N HIS A 70 -0.45 0.90 -18.49
CA HIS A 70 0.33 2.08 -18.17
C HIS A 70 1.82 1.81 -18.39
N THR A 71 2.35 2.28 -19.51
CA THR A 71 3.73 2.00 -19.96
C THR A 71 4.81 2.76 -19.19
N THR A 72 4.44 3.72 -18.33
CA THR A 72 5.38 4.65 -17.70
C THR A 72 5.98 4.17 -16.39
N ARG A 73 5.49 3.07 -15.81
CA ARG A 73 5.96 2.58 -14.52
C ARG A 73 6.57 1.18 -14.66
N PRO A 74 7.91 1.06 -14.68
CA PRO A 74 8.58 -0.20 -14.93
C PRO A 74 8.34 -1.18 -13.77
N TYR A 75 8.00 -2.42 -14.08
CA TYR A 75 8.02 -3.52 -13.14
C TYR A 75 8.80 -4.68 -13.78
N ALA A 76 9.46 -5.49 -12.97
CA ALA A 76 10.19 -6.65 -13.46
C ALA A 76 9.39 -7.91 -13.16
N TYR A 77 8.99 -8.64 -14.21
CA TYR A 77 8.50 -10.00 -14.06
C TYR A 77 9.69 -10.94 -14.02
N ILE A 78 9.86 -11.63 -12.90
CA ILE A 78 10.91 -12.63 -12.71
C ILE A 78 10.23 -13.99 -12.67
N ASN A 79 10.44 -14.74 -13.75
CA ASN A 79 10.04 -16.14 -13.81
C ASN A 79 11.15 -16.97 -13.18
N GLY A 80 11.09 -17.17 -11.86
CA GLY A 80 11.96 -18.12 -11.18
C GLY A 80 11.67 -19.55 -11.65
N SER A 81 12.68 -20.42 -11.65
CA SER A 81 12.44 -21.86 -11.84
C SER A 81 11.68 -22.42 -10.62
N GLY A 82 10.37 -22.68 -10.77
CA GLY A 82 9.48 -23.21 -9.71
C GLY A 82 8.15 -22.45 -9.60
N ASP A 83 7.49 -22.51 -8.43
CA ASP A 83 6.21 -21.84 -8.12
C ASP A 83 6.35 -20.34 -7.74
N GLU A 84 7.57 -19.79 -7.80
CA GLU A 84 7.91 -18.44 -7.34
C GLU A 84 7.95 -17.43 -8.50
N ALA A 85 6.90 -17.39 -9.32
CA ALA A 85 6.73 -16.26 -10.23
C ALA A 85 6.55 -14.97 -9.40
N GLU A 86 7.49 -14.05 -9.56
CA GLU A 86 7.54 -12.79 -8.81
C GLU A 86 7.35 -11.61 -9.76
N LEU A 87 6.65 -10.58 -9.27
CA LEU A 87 6.62 -9.27 -9.90
C LEU A 87 7.25 -8.26 -8.95
N ILE A 88 8.37 -7.68 -9.34
CA ILE A 88 9.05 -6.62 -8.58
C ILE A 88 8.53 -5.27 -9.06
N ILE A 89 7.88 -4.55 -8.17
CA ILE A 89 7.42 -3.18 -8.41
C ILE A 89 8.53 -2.22 -8.02
N THR A 90 8.93 -1.33 -8.93
CA THR A 90 9.98 -0.36 -8.66
C THR A 90 9.49 0.78 -7.76
N PRO A 91 10.41 1.51 -7.10
CA PRO A 91 10.09 2.80 -6.52
C PRO A 91 9.42 3.73 -7.55
N GLY A 92 8.57 4.64 -7.08
CA GLY A 92 7.85 5.59 -7.93
C GLY A 92 6.46 5.13 -8.36
N PHE A 93 6.03 3.92 -8.00
CA PHE A 93 4.63 3.53 -8.13
C PHE A 93 3.75 4.34 -7.17
N VAL A 94 2.58 4.71 -7.65
CA VAL A 94 1.53 5.35 -6.85
C VAL A 94 0.34 4.41 -6.90
N PHE A 95 -0.26 4.20 -5.74
CA PHE A 95 -1.42 3.35 -5.57
C PHE A 95 -2.55 4.16 -4.96
N ARG A 96 -3.79 3.87 -5.36
CA ARG A 96 -4.97 4.20 -4.59
C ARG A 96 -5.12 3.16 -3.48
N LEU A 97 -5.31 3.62 -2.24
CA LEU A 97 -5.70 2.75 -1.12
C LEU A 97 -7.20 2.49 -1.19
N LEU A 98 -7.61 1.28 -1.58
CA LEU A 98 -9.03 0.96 -1.74
C LEU A 98 -9.70 0.53 -0.43
N SER A 99 -8.99 -0.26 0.40
CA SER A 99 -9.51 -0.67 1.70
C SER A 99 -8.41 -1.12 2.66
N VAL A 100 -8.74 -1.07 3.95
CA VAL A 100 -7.92 -1.55 5.07
C VAL A 100 -8.84 -2.31 6.03
N ASP A 101 -8.96 -3.62 5.83
CA ASP A 101 -9.96 -4.45 6.50
C ASP A 101 -9.31 -5.48 7.42
N LYS A 102 -9.87 -5.68 8.61
CA LYS A 102 -9.44 -6.76 9.49
C LYS A 102 -10.09 -8.07 9.05
N ASP A 103 -9.30 -9.13 8.88
CA ASP A 103 -9.82 -10.48 8.63
C ASP A 103 -10.27 -11.12 9.95
N ASN A 104 -11.59 -11.20 10.13
CA ASN A 104 -12.18 -11.79 11.33
C ASN A 104 -12.22 -13.34 11.28
N ASN A 105 -11.87 -13.96 10.15
CA ASN A 105 -11.91 -15.41 9.96
C ASN A 105 -10.51 -16.05 9.97
N THR A 106 -9.47 -15.26 10.24
CA THR A 106 -8.09 -15.77 10.27
C THR A 106 -7.85 -16.74 11.43
N THR A 107 -7.10 -17.81 11.17
CA THR A 107 -6.62 -18.75 12.20
C THR A 107 -5.19 -18.42 12.65
N MET A 108 -4.62 -17.31 12.19
CA MET A 108 -3.28 -16.88 12.56
C MET A 108 -3.22 -16.48 14.04
N SER A 109 -2.05 -16.66 14.66
CA SER A 109 -1.81 -16.27 16.06
C SER A 109 -1.87 -14.76 16.29
N ASN A 110 -1.65 -13.96 15.24
CA ASN A 110 -1.78 -12.51 15.24
C ASN A 110 -2.94 -12.08 14.34
N GLU A 111 -3.47 -10.88 14.58
CA GLU A 111 -4.47 -10.28 13.69
C GLU A 111 -3.95 -10.21 12.25
N LEU A 112 -4.79 -10.59 11.30
CA LEU A 112 -4.55 -10.42 9.88
C LEU A 112 -5.36 -9.24 9.36
N TRP A 113 -4.71 -8.36 8.62
CA TRP A 113 -5.34 -7.25 7.92
C TRP A 113 -5.11 -7.37 6.42
N LEU A 114 -6.17 -7.13 5.67
CA LEU A 114 -6.24 -7.15 4.22
C LEU A 114 -6.18 -5.71 3.73
N ILE A 115 -5.17 -5.39 2.91
CA ILE A 115 -5.02 -4.06 2.33
C ILE A 115 -5.11 -4.17 0.82
N LYS A 116 -6.07 -3.46 0.23
CA LYS A 116 -6.30 -3.45 -1.21
C LYS A 116 -5.73 -2.19 -1.83
N LEU A 117 -4.89 -2.37 -2.84
CA LEU A 117 -4.24 -1.29 -3.59
C LEU A 117 -4.56 -1.43 -5.08
N LYS A 118 -4.72 -0.29 -5.76
CA LYS A 118 -4.79 -0.25 -7.23
C LYS A 118 -3.79 0.74 -7.77
N SER A 119 -3.03 0.37 -8.79
CA SER A 119 -2.08 1.26 -9.44
C SER A 119 -2.80 2.48 -9.99
N ALA A 120 -2.37 3.66 -9.57
CA ALA A 120 -2.90 4.93 -10.06
C ALA A 120 -2.25 5.30 -11.39
N ASP A 121 -3.07 5.81 -12.31
CA ASP A 121 -2.58 6.31 -13.59
C ASP A 121 -1.88 7.68 -13.42
N HIS A 122 -1.27 8.18 -14.49
CA HIS A 122 -0.58 9.47 -14.45
C HIS A 122 -1.56 10.64 -14.29
N THR A 123 -2.73 10.56 -14.93
CA THR A 123 -3.77 11.58 -14.92
C THR A 123 -4.41 11.73 -13.54
N GLU A 124 -4.71 10.62 -12.88
CA GLU A 124 -5.22 10.55 -11.51
C GLU A 124 -4.23 11.20 -10.55
N PHE A 125 -2.94 10.82 -10.63
CA PHE A 125 -1.89 11.45 -9.84
C PHE A 125 -1.80 12.96 -10.08
N LEU A 126 -1.82 13.39 -11.34
CA LEU A 126 -1.76 14.81 -11.69
C LEU A 126 -3.01 15.58 -11.24
N SER A 127 -4.21 15.01 -11.33
CA SER A 127 -5.44 15.69 -10.90
C SER A 127 -5.42 16.00 -9.40
N GLU A 128 -4.96 15.04 -8.59
CA GLU A 128 -4.91 15.21 -7.14
C GLU A 128 -3.75 16.09 -6.70
N THR A 129 -2.60 15.99 -7.36
CA THR A 129 -1.44 16.85 -7.06
C THR A 129 -1.58 18.27 -7.63
N SER A 130 -2.28 18.46 -8.74
CA SER A 130 -2.58 19.80 -9.26
C SER A 130 -3.59 20.52 -8.35
N THR A 131 -4.57 19.79 -7.81
CA THR A 131 -5.49 20.34 -6.80
C THR A 131 -4.73 20.81 -5.55
N LEU A 132 -3.65 20.13 -5.17
CA LEU A 132 -2.73 20.57 -4.08
C LEU A 132 -1.95 21.84 -4.41
N LEU A 133 -1.56 22.06 -5.67
CA LEU A 133 -0.78 23.23 -6.08
C LEU A 133 -1.65 24.48 -6.27
N ILE A 134 -2.94 24.31 -6.54
CA ILE A 134 -3.89 25.40 -6.82
C ILE A 134 -4.65 25.82 -5.54
N GLY A 135 -4.92 24.89 -4.63
CA GLY A 135 -5.33 25.22 -3.26
C GLY A 135 -4.12 25.57 -2.40
N ALA A 136 -4.23 26.49 -1.44
CA ALA A 136 -3.15 26.88 -0.54
C ALA A 136 -2.70 25.77 0.46
N GLY A 137 -2.78 24.49 0.08
CA GLY A 137 -2.45 23.33 0.90
C GLY A 137 -1.11 22.73 0.50
N GLN A 138 -0.15 22.75 1.42
CA GLN A 138 1.09 22.00 1.27
C GLN A 138 0.78 20.48 1.16
N PRO A 139 1.44 19.73 0.27
CA PRO A 139 1.33 18.27 0.25
C PRO A 139 1.79 17.72 1.60
N VAL A 140 0.87 17.08 2.34
CA VAL A 140 1.22 16.51 3.64
C VAL A 140 1.76 15.09 3.40
N VAL A 141 3.07 14.93 3.59
CA VAL A 141 3.75 13.63 3.69
C VAL A 141 3.42 13.06 5.08
N ILE A 142 2.40 12.21 5.19
CA ILE A 142 1.85 11.86 6.53
C ILE A 142 2.60 10.75 7.25
N SER A 143 3.47 10.00 6.57
CA SER A 143 4.44 9.15 7.28
C SER A 143 5.43 8.53 6.33
N PHE A 144 6.68 8.43 6.79
CA PHE A 144 7.57 7.37 6.38
C PHE A 144 7.07 6.07 7.03
N LEU A 145 6.25 5.30 6.29
CA LEU A 145 6.32 3.86 6.45
C LEU A 145 7.63 3.43 5.76
N PRO A 146 8.31 2.37 6.20
CA PRO A 146 9.50 1.89 5.52
C PRO A 146 9.27 1.54 4.04
N LEU A 147 8.01 1.50 3.58
CA LEU A 147 7.61 1.12 2.23
C LEU A 147 6.74 2.15 1.47
N PHE A 148 6.02 3.04 2.17
CA PHE A 148 5.03 3.93 1.54
C PHE A 148 5.02 5.33 2.17
N VAL A 149 4.69 6.31 1.33
CA VAL A 149 4.43 7.70 1.67
C VAL A 149 2.99 8.03 1.30
N VAL A 150 2.18 8.42 2.28
CA VAL A 150 0.80 8.86 2.06
C VAL A 150 0.80 10.28 1.49
N VAL A 151 0.00 10.51 0.44
CA VAL A 151 -0.27 11.83 -0.15
C VAL A 151 -1.71 12.23 0.19
N LYS A 152 -1.90 13.20 1.10
CA LYS A 152 -3.23 13.76 1.41
C LYS A 152 -3.44 15.13 0.79
N THR A 153 -4.70 15.41 0.43
CA THR A 153 -5.25 16.75 0.21
C THR A 153 -5.82 17.32 1.50
N LYS A 154 -5.50 18.59 1.82
CA LYS A 154 -6.21 19.32 2.87
C LYS A 154 -7.62 19.64 2.35
N SER A 155 -8.67 19.29 3.10
CA SER A 155 -10.02 19.76 2.81
C SER A 155 -10.09 21.28 3.03
N PRO A 156 -10.77 22.06 2.15
CA PRO A 156 -10.93 23.51 2.33
C PRO A 156 -11.56 23.90 3.68
N ASP A 157 -12.32 23.01 4.32
CA ASP A 157 -13.08 23.30 5.54
C ASP A 157 -12.29 23.16 6.86
N GLU A 158 -11.03 22.71 6.85
CA GLU A 158 -10.19 22.66 8.08
C GLU A 158 -9.49 24.00 8.38
N THR A 159 -10.19 25.10 8.13
CA THR A 159 -9.78 26.44 8.55
C THR A 159 -11.01 27.13 9.10
N LEU A 160 -11.34 26.87 10.37
CA LEU A 160 -12.09 27.71 11.30
C LEU A 160 -12.41 26.85 12.53
N GLU A 161 -11.52 26.85 13.52
CA GLU A 161 -11.80 26.69 14.97
C GLU A 161 -10.46 26.59 15.69
N GLN A 162 -9.73 27.70 15.76
CA GLN A 162 -8.91 28.07 16.91
C GLN A 162 -9.00 29.60 17.05
N GLY A 163 -10.04 30.03 17.77
CA GLY A 163 -10.09 31.31 18.48
C GLY A 163 -9.84 31.05 19.95
#